data_AF-A0A150WS42-F1
#
_entry.id   AF-A0A150WS42-F1
#
_cell.length_a   1.000
_cell.length_b   1.000
_cell.length_c   1.000
_cell.angle_alpha   90.00
_cell.angle_beta   90.00
_cell.angle_gamma   90.00
#
_symmetry.space_group_name_H-M   'P 1'
#
loop_
_entity.id
_entity.type
_entity.pdbx_description
1 polymer ?
#
loop_
_entity_poly.entity_id
_entity_poly.type
_entity_poly.pdbx_seq_one_letter_code
_entity_poly.pdbx_strand_id
1 'polypeptide(L)'
;MLRRFVQLAALSVPFIVGSISHAAVWKVTNGWNAQWEKAFGKYINELPLDYFNHPGTPYYNIPTDCADAAYTLRVIFAAENGLPVNFYNWNGLNLSDRNTQFDSISDDTERLRKFIRLVNLNTDTGTLISETYPIAINRGSVIPGTMLLHSPKKEMKNGVNWTPPVLASNHVFYVQNVSASGLVAYISSTVPAAVRNLNVRNGYVYAPFNENSGYRAWKWPYTEGQPLESRLNGSMEQFGLANWVSAIFATKDTVVAGRKAMWAQDKAWSDVVRSRLQGKGAGREINPTEELNAVMGNINNGLNDRIKVVLEGWNAYQSRYNGRSCMSPDDYDGFSTPTRDTRIQTELAYLPAAAMRYLKSKRISPTPKQLEKFYSQYKYEVAPGTIVNLNQILSAFKGRKALSISEPEHSPLIRWGVTEYTSSKQWPCPQHAKKYLGSDNF
;
A
#
# COMPACT_ATOMS: atom_id res chain seq x y z
N MET A 1 14.01 -92.37 -28.49
CA MET A 1 13.17 -91.17 -28.63
C MET A 1 13.58 -90.15 -27.57
N LEU A 2 14.36 -89.14 -27.94
CA LEU A 2 14.71 -88.01 -27.08
C LEU A 2 13.48 -87.10 -26.90
N ARG A 3 13.13 -86.73 -25.66
CA ARG A 3 12.28 -85.56 -25.39
C ARG A 3 13.09 -84.52 -24.62
N ARG A 4 13.43 -83.43 -25.34
CA ARG A 4 13.96 -82.18 -24.80
C ARG A 4 12.81 -81.44 -24.11
N PHE A 5 12.98 -81.05 -22.85
CA PHE A 5 12.16 -80.00 -22.24
C PHE A 5 12.96 -78.69 -22.26
N VAL A 6 12.34 -77.68 -22.86
CA VAL A 6 12.85 -76.31 -23.03
C VAL A 6 12.62 -75.55 -21.73
N GLN A 7 13.69 -75.04 -21.11
CA GLN A 7 13.60 -74.06 -20.03
C GLN A 7 13.31 -72.67 -20.64
N LEU A 8 12.11 -72.15 -20.37
CA LEU A 8 11.76 -70.74 -20.60
C LEU A 8 12.37 -69.90 -19.48
N ALA A 9 13.44 -69.17 -19.78
CA ALA A 9 13.97 -68.12 -18.93
C ALA A 9 13.02 -66.90 -18.99
N ALA A 10 12.29 -66.65 -17.91
CA ALA A 10 11.49 -65.44 -17.76
C ALA A 10 12.41 -64.23 -17.50
N LEU A 11 12.61 -63.39 -18.52
CA LEU A 11 13.19 -62.06 -18.36
C LEU A 11 12.20 -61.19 -17.56
N SER A 12 12.52 -60.96 -16.29
CA SER A 12 11.87 -59.95 -15.46
C SER A 12 12.44 -58.58 -15.85
N VAL A 13 11.69 -57.85 -16.69
CA VAL A 13 11.95 -56.43 -16.95
C VAL A 13 11.56 -55.66 -15.68
N PRO A 14 12.49 -54.97 -14.99
CA PRO A 14 12.11 -54.08 -13.91
C PRO A 14 11.32 -52.91 -14.51
N PHE A 15 10.02 -52.89 -14.28
CA PHE A 15 9.21 -51.69 -14.45
C PHE A 15 9.74 -50.66 -13.45
N ILE A 16 10.60 -49.76 -13.92
CA ILE A 16 10.91 -48.51 -13.21
C ILE A 16 9.60 -47.71 -13.24
N VAL A 17 8.77 -47.90 -12.23
CA VAL A 17 7.66 -47.00 -11.94
C VAL A 17 8.30 -45.70 -11.48
N GLY A 18 8.62 -44.84 -12.45
CA GLY A 18 9.05 -43.48 -12.17
C GLY A 18 7.96 -42.84 -11.31
N SER A 19 8.27 -42.56 -10.05
CA SER A 19 7.39 -41.78 -9.20
C SER A 19 7.18 -40.44 -9.90
N ILE A 20 5.97 -40.22 -10.40
CA ILE A 20 5.56 -38.92 -10.92
C ILE A 20 5.50 -38.03 -9.68
N SER A 21 6.63 -37.43 -9.31
CA SER A 21 6.73 -36.44 -8.26
C SER A 21 5.94 -35.23 -8.73
N HIS A 22 4.66 -35.16 -8.37
CA HIS A 22 3.84 -33.98 -8.58
C HIS A 22 4.44 -32.89 -7.69
N ALA A 23 5.15 -31.95 -8.31
CA ALA A 23 5.96 -30.99 -7.59
C ALA A 23 5.08 -29.81 -7.18
N ALA A 24 4.65 -29.77 -5.92
CA ALA A 24 4.13 -28.53 -5.34
C ALA A 24 5.10 -27.35 -5.63
N VAL A 25 4.59 -26.12 -5.66
CA VAL A 25 5.41 -24.91 -5.91
C VAL A 25 6.62 -24.90 -4.98
N TRP A 26 6.42 -25.28 -3.71
CA TRP A 26 7.46 -25.67 -2.77
C TRP A 26 6.96 -26.80 -1.86
N LYS A 27 7.89 -27.45 -1.15
CA LYS A 27 7.55 -28.49 -0.17
C LYS A 27 7.11 -27.84 1.16
N VAL A 28 5.90 -28.15 1.59
CA VAL A 28 5.41 -27.76 2.92
C VAL A 28 6.00 -28.70 3.99
N THR A 29 6.71 -28.12 4.95
CA THR A 29 7.33 -28.84 6.09
C THR A 29 6.86 -28.32 7.45
N ASN A 30 6.16 -27.19 7.48
CA ASN A 30 5.66 -26.52 8.67
C ASN A 30 4.17 -26.17 8.51
N GLY A 31 3.52 -25.80 9.62
CA GLY A 31 2.15 -25.29 9.64
C GLY A 31 2.07 -23.94 10.34
N TRP A 32 1.20 -23.06 9.87
CA TRP A 32 0.99 -21.77 10.51
C TRP A 32 0.53 -21.93 11.96
N ASN A 33 1.15 -21.18 12.85
CA ASN A 33 0.81 -21.09 14.26
C ASN A 33 1.19 -19.69 14.79
N ALA A 34 0.91 -19.41 16.07
CA ALA A 34 1.20 -18.12 16.69
C ALA A 34 2.69 -17.73 16.63
N GLN A 35 3.60 -18.71 16.71
CA GLN A 35 5.04 -18.48 16.61
C GLN A 35 5.42 -18.05 15.18
N TRP A 36 4.87 -18.70 14.16
CA TRP A 36 5.11 -18.33 12.76
C TRP A 36 4.50 -16.98 12.39
N GLU A 37 3.35 -16.60 12.97
CA GLU A 37 2.83 -15.24 12.80
C GLU A 37 3.73 -14.18 13.46
N LYS A 38 4.30 -14.49 14.64
CA LYS A 38 5.29 -13.61 15.26
C LYS A 38 6.57 -13.50 14.43
N ALA A 39 7.01 -14.60 13.83
CA ALA A 39 8.17 -14.62 12.94
C ALA A 39 7.89 -13.82 11.65
N PHE A 40 6.69 -13.96 11.07
CA PHE A 40 6.25 -13.13 9.93
C PHE A 40 6.20 -11.65 10.30
N GLY A 41 5.69 -11.33 11.49
CA GLY A 41 5.71 -9.96 12.00
C GLY A 41 7.11 -9.38 12.12
N LYS A 42 8.07 -10.17 12.63
CA LYS A 42 9.48 -9.79 12.67
C LYS A 42 10.04 -9.55 11.26
N TYR A 43 9.77 -10.45 10.32
CA TYR A 43 10.17 -10.30 8.92
C TYR A 43 9.63 -8.99 8.32
N ILE A 44 8.36 -8.67 8.53
CA ILE A 44 7.75 -7.41 8.07
C ILE A 44 8.37 -6.19 8.77
N ASN A 45 8.68 -6.27 10.07
CA ASN A 45 9.32 -5.19 10.82
C ASN A 45 10.72 -4.84 10.30
N GLU A 46 11.49 -5.86 9.93
CA GLU A 46 12.88 -5.75 9.46
C GLU A 46 12.98 -5.58 7.92
N LEU A 47 11.84 -5.62 7.21
CA LEU A 47 11.81 -5.57 5.75
C LEU A 47 12.36 -4.24 5.21
N PRO A 48 13.40 -4.26 4.35
CA PRO A 48 13.91 -3.05 3.73
C PRO A 48 12.91 -2.49 2.71
N LEU A 49 12.83 -1.17 2.58
CA LEU A 49 11.81 -0.55 1.71
C LEU A 49 12.08 -0.77 0.23
N ASP A 50 13.33 -0.99 -0.17
CA ASP A 50 13.71 -1.31 -1.54
C ASP A 50 13.62 -2.82 -1.85
N TYR A 51 12.94 -3.63 -1.03
CA TYR A 51 12.90 -5.10 -1.16
C TYR A 51 12.71 -5.63 -2.60
N PHE A 52 11.75 -5.08 -3.35
CA PHE A 52 11.45 -5.47 -4.74
C PHE A 52 12.32 -4.77 -5.79
N ASN A 53 13.07 -3.74 -5.38
CA ASN A 53 13.89 -2.89 -6.24
C ASN A 53 15.40 -3.01 -5.93
N HIS A 54 15.79 -3.86 -4.98
CA HIS A 54 17.18 -4.10 -4.59
C HIS A 54 17.82 -5.10 -5.55
N PRO A 55 18.82 -4.70 -6.35
CA PRO A 55 19.50 -5.61 -7.27
C PRO A 55 20.19 -6.75 -6.52
N GLY A 56 20.20 -7.95 -7.11
CA GLY A 56 20.89 -9.12 -6.55
C GLY A 56 20.07 -9.94 -5.56
N THR A 57 18.82 -9.56 -5.26
CA THR A 57 17.90 -10.43 -4.50
C THR A 57 17.09 -11.34 -5.44
N PRO A 58 16.65 -12.53 -4.99
CA PRO A 58 15.73 -13.40 -5.75
C PRO A 58 14.40 -12.73 -6.11
N TYR A 59 14.03 -11.66 -5.40
CA TYR A 59 12.75 -10.95 -5.51
C TYR A 59 12.87 -9.58 -6.18
N TYR A 60 14.05 -9.27 -6.72
CA TYR A 60 14.26 -8.10 -7.57
C TYR A 60 13.31 -8.12 -8.78
N ASN A 61 12.85 -6.94 -9.18
CA ASN A 61 11.95 -6.74 -10.32
C ASN A 61 10.61 -7.48 -10.22
N ILE A 62 10.06 -7.65 -9.01
CA ILE A 62 8.66 -8.06 -8.84
C ILE A 62 7.78 -6.80 -8.82
N PRO A 63 6.94 -6.55 -9.83
CA PRO A 63 6.01 -5.44 -9.79
C PRO A 63 4.91 -5.75 -8.78
N THR A 64 4.57 -4.76 -7.96
CA THR A 64 3.49 -4.89 -6.98
C THR A 64 2.64 -3.63 -6.94
N ASP A 65 1.33 -3.80 -6.84
CA ASP A 65 0.43 -2.83 -6.24
C ASP A 65 0.22 -3.08 -4.72
N CYS A 66 -0.70 -2.35 -4.10
CA CYS A 66 -0.95 -2.48 -2.67
C CYS A 66 -1.32 -3.90 -2.21
N ALA A 67 -2.20 -4.60 -2.95
CA ALA A 67 -2.62 -5.95 -2.61
C ALA A 67 -1.56 -6.99 -3.02
N ASP A 68 -0.94 -6.80 -4.19
CA ASP A 68 0.16 -7.63 -4.66
C ASP A 68 1.28 -7.70 -3.63
N ALA A 69 1.69 -6.55 -3.08
CA ALA A 69 2.73 -6.50 -2.05
C ALA A 69 2.32 -7.29 -0.81
N ALA A 70 1.04 -7.23 -0.42
CA ALA A 70 0.54 -7.97 0.73
C ALA A 70 0.63 -9.48 0.53
N TYR A 71 0.11 -9.98 -0.59
CA TYR A 71 0.16 -11.40 -0.95
C TYR A 71 1.58 -11.88 -1.21
N THR A 72 2.36 -11.13 -2.00
CA THR A 72 3.74 -11.47 -2.37
C THR A 72 4.61 -11.66 -1.14
N LEU A 73 4.57 -10.74 -0.17
CA LEU A 73 5.37 -10.86 1.05
C LEU A 73 4.94 -12.07 1.90
N ARG A 74 3.65 -12.38 1.96
CA ARG A 74 3.14 -13.56 2.67
C ARG A 74 3.57 -14.86 1.99
N VAL A 75 3.51 -14.92 0.66
CA VAL A 75 3.93 -16.07 -0.14
C VAL A 75 5.44 -16.31 -0.01
N ILE A 76 6.25 -15.26 -0.12
CA ILE A 76 7.71 -15.36 0.03
C ILE A 76 8.07 -15.93 1.40
N PHE A 77 7.54 -15.31 2.47
CA PHE A 77 7.81 -15.79 3.82
C PHE A 77 7.34 -17.24 4.02
N ALA A 78 6.18 -17.60 3.46
CA ALA A 78 5.67 -18.96 3.54
C ALA A 78 6.60 -19.97 2.85
N ALA A 79 7.05 -19.67 1.63
CA ALA A 79 7.93 -20.54 0.86
C ALA A 79 9.30 -20.71 1.54
N GLU A 80 9.91 -19.62 2.02
CA GLU A 80 11.20 -19.65 2.72
C GLU A 80 11.17 -20.43 4.04
N ASN A 81 10.00 -20.56 4.64
CA ASN A 81 9.81 -21.25 5.93
C ASN A 81 9.03 -22.57 5.80
N GLY A 82 8.78 -23.05 4.57
CA GLY A 82 8.05 -24.30 4.32
C GLY A 82 6.62 -24.32 4.87
N LEU A 83 5.95 -23.16 4.91
CA LEU A 83 4.56 -23.00 5.35
C LEU A 83 3.60 -23.10 4.16
N PRO A 84 2.36 -23.57 4.35
CA PRO A 84 1.38 -23.60 3.27
C PRO A 84 0.83 -22.20 2.96
N VAL A 85 0.25 -22.05 1.76
CA VAL A 85 -0.66 -20.95 1.42
C VAL A 85 -1.89 -21.51 0.69
N ASN A 86 -3.04 -20.88 0.88
CA ASN A 86 -4.27 -21.25 0.19
C ASN A 86 -5.16 -20.02 0.11
N PHE A 87 -5.18 -19.38 -1.07
CA PHE A 87 -6.02 -18.20 -1.33
C PHE A 87 -7.09 -18.52 -2.35
N TYR A 88 -8.16 -17.73 -2.36
CA TYR A 88 -9.20 -17.81 -3.37
C TYR A 88 -9.39 -16.47 -4.09
N ASN A 89 -9.51 -16.52 -5.41
CA ASN A 89 -9.92 -15.34 -6.18
C ASN A 89 -11.45 -15.14 -6.14
N TRP A 90 -11.92 -14.06 -6.77
CA TRP A 90 -13.35 -13.74 -6.90
C TRP A 90 -14.18 -14.80 -7.63
N ASN A 91 -13.57 -15.70 -8.40
CA ASN A 91 -14.21 -16.82 -9.08
C ASN A 91 -14.08 -18.15 -8.29
N GLY A 92 -13.51 -18.13 -7.08
CA GLY A 92 -13.25 -19.34 -6.29
C GLY A 92 -12.09 -20.21 -6.78
N LEU A 93 -11.24 -19.69 -7.69
CA LEU A 93 -10.00 -20.38 -8.08
C LEU A 93 -9.09 -20.51 -6.87
N ASN A 94 -8.70 -21.75 -6.55
CA ASN A 94 -7.72 -22.04 -5.51
C ASN A 94 -6.31 -21.70 -5.99
N LEU A 95 -5.65 -20.80 -5.26
CA LEU A 95 -4.27 -20.38 -5.44
C LEU A 95 -3.45 -20.85 -4.23
N SER A 96 -2.96 -22.07 -4.27
CA SER A 96 -2.20 -22.69 -3.17
C SER A 96 -0.80 -23.14 -3.58
N ASP A 97 0.02 -23.43 -2.56
CA ASP A 97 1.37 -24.02 -2.73
C ASP A 97 1.36 -25.35 -3.49
N ARG A 98 0.20 -26.02 -3.58
CA ARG A 98 0.02 -27.30 -4.26
C ARG A 98 -0.23 -27.17 -5.77
N ASN A 99 -0.16 -25.96 -6.31
CA ASN A 99 -0.43 -25.74 -7.72
C ASN A 99 0.64 -26.38 -8.62
N THR A 100 0.24 -27.35 -9.44
CA THR A 100 1.15 -28.15 -10.28
C THR A 100 1.39 -27.58 -11.68
N GLN A 101 0.86 -26.39 -12.00
CA GLN A 101 1.04 -25.82 -13.34
C GLN A 101 2.50 -25.42 -13.63
N PHE A 102 3.36 -25.46 -12.62
CA PHE A 102 4.76 -25.05 -12.70
C PHE A 102 5.75 -26.22 -12.53
N ASP A 103 5.28 -27.47 -12.55
CA ASP A 103 6.11 -28.68 -12.35
C ASP A 103 7.23 -28.82 -13.40
N SER A 104 7.05 -28.23 -14.59
CA SER A 104 8.04 -28.22 -15.65
C SER A 104 9.21 -27.26 -15.40
N ILE A 105 9.12 -26.39 -14.40
CA ILE A 105 10.16 -25.43 -14.03
C ILE A 105 11.04 -26.06 -12.96
N SER A 106 12.31 -26.34 -13.27
CA SER A 106 13.26 -26.96 -12.34
C SER A 106 13.81 -25.99 -11.29
N ASP A 107 13.95 -24.70 -11.63
CA ASP A 107 14.44 -23.68 -10.71
C ASP A 107 13.34 -23.26 -9.72
N ASP A 108 13.55 -23.52 -8.44
CA ASP A 108 12.56 -23.26 -7.39
C ASP A 108 12.25 -21.76 -7.24
N THR A 109 13.22 -20.88 -7.48
CA THR A 109 13.02 -19.42 -7.42
C THR A 109 12.14 -18.95 -8.57
N GLU A 110 12.39 -19.41 -9.79
CA GLU A 110 11.57 -19.12 -10.95
C GLU A 110 10.15 -19.67 -10.75
N ARG A 111 10.01 -20.90 -10.23
CA ARG A 111 8.72 -21.51 -9.91
C ARG A 111 7.91 -20.64 -8.94
N LEU A 112 8.54 -20.20 -7.84
CA LEU A 112 7.93 -19.31 -6.86
C LEU A 112 7.53 -17.96 -7.48
N ARG A 113 8.39 -17.36 -8.32
CA ARG A 113 8.08 -16.10 -9.01
C ARG A 113 6.89 -16.21 -9.96
N LYS A 114 6.75 -17.33 -10.67
CA LYS A 114 5.59 -17.59 -11.53
C LYS A 114 4.31 -17.78 -10.71
N PHE A 115 4.40 -18.45 -9.57
CA PHE A 115 3.28 -18.57 -8.64
C PHE A 115 2.88 -17.21 -8.04
N ILE A 116 3.83 -16.39 -7.59
CA ILE A 116 3.56 -15.00 -7.14
C ILE A 116 2.84 -14.21 -8.22
N ARG A 117 3.31 -14.29 -9.47
CA ARG A 117 2.64 -13.62 -10.60
C ARG A 117 1.21 -14.12 -10.81
N LEU A 118 0.98 -15.43 -10.70
CA LEU A 118 -0.37 -15.99 -10.78
C LEU A 118 -1.27 -15.41 -9.69
N VAL A 119 -0.79 -15.35 -8.44
CA VAL A 119 -1.54 -14.78 -7.31
C VAL A 119 -1.87 -13.31 -7.58
N ASN A 120 -0.88 -12.48 -7.93
CA ASN A 120 -1.07 -11.05 -8.20
C ASN A 120 -2.05 -10.78 -9.36
N LEU A 121 -2.05 -11.63 -10.40
CA LEU A 121 -3.00 -11.51 -11.52
C LEU A 121 -4.44 -11.93 -11.18
N ASN A 122 -4.63 -12.65 -10.08
CA ASN A 122 -5.92 -13.24 -9.70
C ASN A 122 -6.38 -12.76 -8.32
N THR A 123 -5.74 -11.78 -7.72
CA THR A 123 -6.13 -11.27 -6.40
C THR A 123 -6.10 -9.76 -6.41
N ASP A 124 -6.83 -9.17 -5.48
CA ASP A 124 -6.88 -7.73 -5.27
C ASP A 124 -7.20 -7.42 -3.81
N THR A 125 -7.39 -6.13 -3.51
CA THR A 125 -7.76 -5.71 -2.15
C THR A 125 -9.11 -6.29 -1.70
N GLY A 126 -10.02 -6.58 -2.63
CA GLY A 126 -11.32 -7.20 -2.34
C GLY A 126 -11.18 -8.66 -1.89
N THR A 127 -10.32 -9.44 -2.54
CA THR A 127 -10.04 -10.83 -2.12
C THR A 127 -9.45 -10.92 -0.71
N LEU A 128 -8.68 -9.92 -0.26
CA LEU A 128 -8.15 -9.88 1.10
C LEU A 128 -9.25 -9.90 2.17
N ILE A 129 -10.46 -9.42 1.86
CA ILE A 129 -11.58 -9.42 2.80
C ILE A 129 -11.93 -10.85 3.22
N SER A 130 -11.96 -11.79 2.26
CA SER A 130 -12.23 -13.21 2.52
C SER A 130 -11.02 -13.95 3.07
N GLU A 131 -9.80 -13.52 2.77
CA GLU A 131 -8.56 -14.17 3.24
C GLU A 131 -8.10 -13.74 4.63
N THR A 132 -8.72 -12.68 5.18
CA THR A 132 -8.34 -12.10 6.47
C THR A 132 -9.55 -11.96 7.40
N TYR A 133 -9.30 -11.73 8.68
CA TYR A 133 -10.35 -11.47 9.67
C TYR A 133 -10.03 -10.23 10.52
N PRO A 134 -11.07 -9.52 11.01
CA PRO A 134 -10.88 -8.35 11.86
C PRO A 134 -10.33 -8.75 13.23
N ILE A 135 -9.43 -7.93 13.76
CA ILE A 135 -8.74 -8.14 15.04
C ILE A 135 -9.05 -7.05 16.05
N ALA A 136 -8.79 -7.33 17.33
CA ALA A 136 -8.89 -6.32 18.38
C ALA A 136 -7.88 -5.19 18.20
N ILE A 137 -8.19 -4.01 18.72
CA ILE A 137 -7.31 -2.85 18.73
C ILE A 137 -6.66 -2.76 20.10
N ASN A 138 -5.52 -3.44 20.22
CA ASN A 138 -4.63 -3.38 21.38
C ASN A 138 -3.21 -3.82 20.96
N ARG A 139 -2.23 -3.64 21.84
CA ARG A 139 -0.81 -3.98 21.58
C ARG A 139 -0.54 -5.45 21.28
N GLY A 140 -1.38 -6.37 21.74
CA GLY A 140 -1.22 -7.81 21.50
C GLY A 140 -1.75 -8.24 20.12
N SER A 141 -2.62 -7.43 19.52
CA SER A 141 -3.27 -7.75 18.25
C SER A 141 -2.69 -6.93 17.10
N VAL A 142 -2.58 -5.61 17.25
CA VAL A 142 -2.00 -4.74 16.22
C VAL A 142 -0.49 -4.79 16.37
N ILE A 143 0.10 -5.78 15.72
CA ILE A 143 1.54 -6.05 15.70
C ILE A 143 2.07 -6.00 14.26
N PRO A 144 3.39 -5.89 14.06
CA PRO A 144 3.99 -6.05 12.74
C PRO A 144 3.47 -7.29 12.01
N GLY A 145 3.19 -7.17 10.71
CA GLY A 145 2.61 -8.25 9.90
C GLY A 145 1.08 -8.33 9.91
N THR A 146 0.39 -7.64 10.81
CA THR A 146 -1.06 -7.40 10.66
C THR A 146 -1.32 -6.28 9.66
N MET A 147 -2.55 -6.17 9.17
CA MET A 147 -2.90 -5.31 8.04
C MET A 147 -3.89 -4.24 8.46
N LEU A 148 -3.78 -3.05 7.87
CA LEU A 148 -4.85 -2.07 7.83
C LEU A 148 -5.46 -2.10 6.42
N LEU A 149 -6.69 -2.58 6.32
CA LEU A 149 -7.43 -2.66 5.08
C LEU A 149 -8.39 -1.46 4.96
N HIS A 150 -8.33 -0.75 3.85
CA HIS A 150 -9.29 0.27 3.49
C HIS A 150 -10.07 -0.23 2.27
N SER A 151 -11.33 -0.62 2.48
CA SER A 151 -12.20 -1.15 1.45
C SER A 151 -13.62 -0.58 1.63
N PRO A 152 -13.89 0.64 1.17
CA PRO A 152 -15.23 1.19 1.22
C PRO A 152 -16.19 0.32 0.38
N LYS A 153 -17.35 -0.02 0.95
CA LYS A 153 -18.41 -0.70 0.19
C LYS A 153 -18.94 0.24 -0.88
N LYS A 154 -19.07 -0.28 -2.10
CA LYS A 154 -19.85 0.39 -3.14
C LYS A 154 -21.32 0.25 -2.76
N GLU A 155 -22.02 1.35 -2.55
CA GLU A 155 -23.46 1.31 -2.32
C GLU A 155 -24.18 1.28 -3.68
N MET A 156 -25.26 0.51 -3.81
CA MET A 156 -26.13 0.68 -4.96
C MET A 156 -27.02 1.91 -4.74
N LYS A 157 -26.87 2.92 -5.59
CA LYS A 157 -27.84 4.03 -5.68
C LYS A 157 -28.47 4.00 -7.07
N ASN A 158 -29.79 3.88 -7.11
CA ASN A 158 -30.58 3.81 -8.35
C ASN A 158 -30.10 2.72 -9.33
N GLY A 159 -29.71 1.55 -8.81
CA GLY A 159 -29.18 0.44 -9.64
C GLY A 159 -27.75 0.64 -10.15
N VAL A 160 -27.06 1.71 -9.75
CA VAL A 160 -25.65 1.96 -10.09
C VAL A 160 -24.78 1.81 -8.86
N ASN A 161 -23.66 1.10 -8.99
CA ASN A 161 -22.61 1.07 -7.97
C ASN A 161 -22.06 2.49 -7.78
N TRP A 162 -22.44 3.10 -6.67
CA TRP A 162 -22.05 4.44 -6.28
C TRP A 162 -21.07 4.35 -5.12
N THR A 163 -19.92 4.98 -5.30
CA THR A 163 -18.95 5.26 -4.23
C THR A 163 -18.85 6.77 -4.16
N PRO A 164 -19.08 7.43 -3.00
CA PRO A 164 -18.84 8.85 -2.89
C PRO A 164 -17.44 9.16 -3.42
N PRO A 165 -17.25 10.18 -4.27
CA PRO A 165 -15.93 10.57 -4.82
C PRO A 165 -14.88 10.90 -3.75
N VAL A 166 -15.32 11.01 -2.50
CA VAL A 166 -14.52 11.32 -1.32
C VAL A 166 -13.97 10.05 -0.65
N LEU A 167 -14.58 8.89 -0.89
CA LEU A 167 -14.11 7.63 -0.32
C LEU A 167 -12.90 7.15 -1.15
N ALA A 168 -11.77 7.00 -0.47
CA ALA A 168 -10.52 6.64 -1.11
C ALA A 168 -10.62 5.27 -1.81
N SER A 169 -9.77 5.09 -2.82
CA SER A 169 -9.60 3.81 -3.50
C SER A 169 -9.23 2.73 -2.50
N ASN A 170 -9.66 1.49 -2.77
CA ASN A 170 -9.22 0.31 -2.05
C ASN A 170 -7.70 0.34 -1.84
N HIS A 171 -7.26 0.12 -0.60
CA HIS A 171 -5.84 0.08 -0.29
C HIS A 171 -5.58 -0.81 0.91
N VAL A 172 -4.37 -1.36 0.98
CA VAL A 172 -3.93 -2.15 2.12
C VAL A 172 -2.53 -1.76 2.55
N PHE A 173 -2.32 -1.79 3.86
CA PHE A 173 -1.03 -1.58 4.48
C PHE A 173 -0.70 -2.74 5.40
N TYR A 174 0.56 -3.17 5.44
CA TYR A 174 1.06 -3.88 6.61
C TYR A 174 1.43 -2.89 7.70
N VAL A 175 1.08 -3.24 8.94
CA VAL A 175 1.74 -2.67 10.11
C VAL A 175 3.19 -3.12 10.07
N GLN A 176 4.11 -2.17 10.01
CA GLN A 176 5.55 -2.42 10.09
C GLN A 176 6.04 -2.30 11.53
N ASN A 177 5.53 -1.33 12.29
CA ASN A 177 5.94 -1.09 13.68
C ASN A 177 4.82 -0.41 14.48
N VAL A 178 4.79 -0.63 15.80
CA VAL A 178 3.96 0.11 16.75
C VAL A 178 4.85 0.64 17.88
N SER A 179 5.06 1.95 17.90
CA SER A 179 5.95 2.58 18.87
C SER A 179 5.42 2.50 20.32
N ALA A 180 6.26 2.85 21.29
CA ALA A 180 5.84 3.00 22.68
C ALA A 180 4.73 4.05 22.87
N SER A 181 4.57 5.00 21.95
CA SER A 181 3.49 5.99 22.01
C SER A 181 2.20 5.56 21.31
N GLY A 182 2.14 4.32 20.81
CA GLY A 182 1.03 3.82 20.02
C GLY A 182 1.02 4.36 18.58
N LEU A 183 2.06 5.08 18.17
CA LEU A 183 2.24 5.50 16.78
C LEU A 183 2.53 4.27 15.92
N VAL A 184 1.72 4.07 14.90
CA VAL A 184 1.87 2.94 13.97
C VAL A 184 2.62 3.39 12.73
N ALA A 185 3.64 2.65 12.35
CA ALA A 185 4.28 2.75 11.04
C ALA A 185 3.72 1.65 10.13
N TYR A 186 3.40 2.02 8.91
CA TYR A 186 2.80 1.18 7.89
C TYR A 186 3.71 1.10 6.68
N ILE A 187 3.69 -0.04 5.98
CA ILE A 187 4.26 -0.20 4.64
C ILE A 187 3.22 -0.67 3.64
N SER A 188 3.33 -0.19 2.40
CA SER A 188 2.53 -0.68 1.27
C SER A 188 3.20 -0.38 -0.06
N SER A 189 2.79 -1.06 -1.13
CA SER A 189 2.95 -0.51 -2.48
C SER A 189 1.73 0.34 -2.86
N THR A 190 1.65 0.81 -4.10
CA THR A 190 0.60 1.71 -4.62
C THR A 190 0.14 1.25 -5.99
N VAL A 191 -1.03 1.70 -6.45
CA VAL A 191 -1.51 1.44 -7.82
C VAL A 191 -0.93 2.44 -8.84
N PRO A 192 -0.81 2.06 -10.13
CA PRO A 192 -0.86 0.69 -10.65
C PRO A 192 0.35 -0.15 -10.18
N ALA A 193 0.38 -1.46 -10.43
CA ALA A 193 1.53 -2.29 -10.09
C ALA A 193 2.81 -1.85 -10.84
N ALA A 194 3.94 -1.68 -10.14
CA ALA A 194 5.26 -1.57 -10.77
C ALA A 194 6.38 -1.96 -9.81
N VAL A 195 7.60 -2.05 -10.34
CA VAL A 195 8.83 -2.22 -9.54
C VAL A 195 9.15 -0.88 -8.87
N ARG A 196 9.02 -0.84 -7.54
CA ARG A 196 9.25 0.36 -6.75
C ARG A 196 9.56 0.01 -5.29
N ASN A 197 10.06 1.00 -4.57
CA ASN A 197 10.20 0.88 -3.12
C ASN A 197 8.80 0.88 -2.48
N LEU A 198 8.68 0.15 -1.37
CA LEU A 198 7.53 0.23 -0.48
C LEU A 198 7.47 1.62 0.14
N ASN A 199 6.25 2.14 0.24
CA ASN A 199 5.97 3.41 0.87
C ASN A 199 5.77 3.23 2.36
N VAL A 200 6.42 4.07 3.17
CA VAL A 200 6.17 4.14 4.61
C VAL A 200 5.17 5.25 4.93
N ARG A 201 4.25 4.97 5.85
CA ARG A 201 3.35 5.96 6.43
C ARG A 201 3.27 5.83 7.94
N ASN A 202 3.28 6.94 8.66
CA ASN A 202 3.26 6.99 10.12
C ASN A 202 1.98 7.66 10.63
N GLY A 203 1.34 7.03 11.62
CA GLY A 203 0.29 7.61 12.46
C GLY A 203 -1.06 7.87 11.81
N TYR A 204 -1.15 7.85 10.48
CA TYR A 204 -2.40 8.01 9.76
C TYR A 204 -3.11 6.66 9.63
N VAL A 205 -4.31 6.58 10.20
CA VAL A 205 -5.17 5.41 10.08
C VAL A 205 -6.45 5.86 9.39
N TYR A 206 -6.79 5.23 8.26
CA TYR A 206 -8.16 5.35 7.76
C TYR A 206 -9.08 4.77 8.82
N ALA A 207 -10.12 5.50 9.20
CA ALA A 207 -11.23 4.87 9.88
C ALA A 207 -11.65 3.66 9.02
N PRO A 208 -11.98 2.50 9.61
CA PRO A 208 -12.68 1.50 8.82
C PRO A 208 -13.88 2.21 8.17
N PHE A 209 -14.45 1.70 7.07
CA PHE A 209 -15.72 2.21 6.50
C PHE A 209 -16.93 1.30 6.73
N ASN A 210 -16.64 0.04 7.01
CA ASN A 210 -17.58 -1.06 7.19
C ASN A 210 -16.75 -2.28 7.65
N GLU A 211 -17.38 -3.44 7.77
CA GLU A 211 -16.75 -4.69 8.22
C GLU A 211 -15.64 -5.24 7.28
N ASN A 212 -15.55 -4.72 6.05
CA ASN A 212 -14.48 -5.08 5.09
C ASN A 212 -13.20 -4.26 5.32
N SER A 213 -13.23 -3.24 6.16
CA SER A 213 -12.08 -2.39 6.44
C SER A 213 -11.50 -2.63 7.84
N GLY A 214 -10.48 -1.85 8.20
CA GLY A 214 -9.89 -1.81 9.52
C GLY A 214 -8.70 -2.75 9.70
N TYR A 215 -8.34 -3.04 10.95
CA TYR A 215 -7.22 -3.90 11.28
C TYR A 215 -7.59 -5.37 11.11
N ARG A 216 -6.74 -6.13 10.43
CA ARG A 216 -6.99 -7.52 10.06
C ARG A 216 -5.74 -8.39 10.17
N ALA A 217 -5.94 -9.68 10.39
CA ALA A 217 -4.89 -10.71 10.33
C ALA A 217 -5.23 -11.78 9.30
N TRP A 218 -4.21 -12.44 8.77
CA TRP A 218 -4.36 -13.55 7.82
C TRP A 218 -5.09 -14.73 8.44
N LYS A 219 -6.01 -15.34 7.69
CA LYS A 219 -6.49 -16.69 8.00
C LYS A 219 -5.38 -17.69 7.72
N TRP A 220 -5.25 -18.68 8.58
CA TRP A 220 -4.34 -19.80 8.32
C TRP A 220 -4.94 -20.74 7.27
N PRO A 221 -4.16 -21.20 6.28
CA PRO A 221 -4.60 -22.23 5.33
C PRO A 221 -5.14 -23.48 6.03
N TYR A 222 -6.14 -24.11 5.42
CA TYR A 222 -6.72 -25.41 5.84
C TYR A 222 -7.29 -25.45 7.26
N THR A 223 -7.65 -24.30 7.81
CA THR A 223 -8.28 -24.22 9.13
C THR A 223 -9.80 -24.04 9.04
N GLU A 224 -10.41 -24.20 7.87
CA GLU A 224 -11.85 -24.03 7.63
C GLU A 224 -12.70 -24.64 8.77
N GLY A 225 -13.60 -23.83 9.35
CA GLY A 225 -14.48 -24.25 10.44
C GLY A 225 -14.05 -23.89 11.87
N GLN A 226 -12.81 -23.44 12.13
CA GLN A 226 -12.51 -22.93 13.48
C GLN A 226 -13.08 -21.51 13.70
N PRO A 227 -13.71 -21.22 14.85
CA PRO A 227 -14.28 -19.91 15.15
C PRO A 227 -13.25 -18.78 15.10
N LEU A 228 -13.67 -17.61 14.62
CA LEU A 228 -12.88 -16.38 14.47
C LEU A 228 -12.21 -15.96 15.80
N GLU A 229 -12.97 -16.12 16.89
CA GLU A 229 -12.63 -15.75 18.26
C GLU A 229 -11.51 -16.63 18.84
N SER A 230 -11.35 -17.85 18.31
CA SER A 230 -10.31 -18.79 18.74
C SER A 230 -8.94 -18.52 18.10
N ARG A 231 -8.88 -17.61 17.11
CA ARG A 231 -7.65 -17.29 16.37
C ARG A 231 -7.15 -15.91 16.75
N LEU A 232 -6.00 -15.87 17.41
CA LEU A 232 -5.11 -14.69 17.54
C LEU A 232 -5.85 -13.34 17.72
N ASN A 233 -6.74 -13.26 18.70
CA ASN A 233 -7.41 -12.01 19.09
C ASN A 233 -8.38 -11.43 18.03
N GLY A 234 -9.09 -12.28 17.28
CA GLY A 234 -10.20 -11.86 16.41
C GLY A 234 -11.23 -11.02 17.17
N SER A 235 -11.69 -9.91 16.58
CA SER A 235 -12.65 -9.00 17.21
C SER A 235 -13.35 -8.06 16.22
N MET A 236 -14.63 -7.82 16.47
CA MET A 236 -15.46 -6.84 15.75
C MET A 236 -15.48 -5.45 16.41
N GLU A 237 -14.76 -5.25 17.53
CA GLU A 237 -14.88 -4.02 18.33
C GLU A 237 -14.59 -2.74 17.56
N GLN A 238 -13.70 -2.82 16.57
CA GLN A 238 -13.27 -1.70 15.75
C GLN A 238 -14.43 -1.00 15.04
N PHE A 239 -15.47 -1.75 14.68
CA PHE A 239 -16.65 -1.21 13.98
C PHE A 239 -17.59 -0.46 14.92
N GLY A 240 -17.59 -0.78 16.21
CA GLY A 240 -18.26 0.03 17.22
C GLY A 240 -17.45 1.29 17.59
N LEU A 241 -16.12 1.18 17.64
CA LEU A 241 -15.22 2.27 18.00
C LEU A 241 -15.14 3.38 16.96
N ALA A 242 -15.31 3.04 15.68
CA ALA A 242 -15.25 4.01 14.59
C ALA A 242 -16.40 5.04 14.63
N ASN A 243 -17.44 4.80 15.45
CA ASN A 243 -18.58 5.68 15.71
C ASN A 243 -19.03 6.45 14.46
N TRP A 244 -19.52 5.69 13.48
CA TRP A 244 -19.91 6.13 12.15
C TRP A 244 -20.75 7.40 12.19
N VAL A 245 -20.17 8.52 11.78
CA VAL A 245 -20.98 9.70 11.56
C VAL A 245 -21.70 9.49 10.23
N SER A 246 -23.00 9.21 10.30
CA SER A 246 -23.93 9.24 9.16
C SER A 246 -23.86 10.56 8.35
N ALA A 247 -23.24 11.60 8.92
CA ALA A 247 -22.94 12.87 8.26
C ALA A 247 -22.11 12.76 6.97
N ILE A 248 -21.19 11.78 6.83
CA ILE A 248 -20.42 11.63 5.57
C ILE A 248 -21.35 11.27 4.40
N PHE A 249 -22.41 10.51 4.68
CA PHE A 249 -23.43 10.14 3.69
C PHE A 249 -24.57 11.16 3.60
N ALA A 250 -24.73 12.02 4.62
CA ALA A 250 -25.79 13.03 4.69
C ALA A 250 -25.42 14.40 4.10
N THR A 251 -24.12 14.69 3.86
CA THR A 251 -23.74 15.95 3.20
C THR A 251 -24.04 15.86 1.70
N LYS A 252 -25.26 16.26 1.33
CA LYS A 252 -25.74 16.22 -0.06
C LYS A 252 -25.04 17.18 -1.02
N ASP A 253 -24.24 18.17 -0.58
CA ASP A 253 -23.96 19.30 -1.48
C ASP A 253 -22.52 19.76 -1.74
N THR A 254 -21.44 19.28 -1.11
CA THR A 254 -20.09 19.58 -1.64
C THR A 254 -19.04 18.52 -1.31
N VAL A 255 -18.19 18.19 -2.29
CA VAL A 255 -16.97 17.37 -2.11
C VAL A 255 -16.08 17.91 -0.97
N VAL A 256 -16.06 19.23 -0.77
CA VAL A 256 -15.26 19.89 0.26
C VAL A 256 -15.76 19.60 1.68
N ALA A 257 -17.07 19.71 1.93
CA ALA A 257 -17.64 19.39 3.24
C ALA A 257 -17.44 17.92 3.61
N GLY A 258 -17.64 17.02 2.64
CA GLY A 258 -17.38 15.59 2.80
C GLY A 258 -15.91 15.30 3.17
N ARG A 259 -14.95 15.95 2.50
CA ARG A 259 -13.50 15.80 2.81
C ARG A 259 -13.19 16.25 4.23
N LYS A 260 -13.73 17.40 4.65
CA LYS A 260 -13.51 17.92 6.01
C LYS A 260 -14.08 16.99 7.09
N ALA A 261 -15.27 16.45 6.88
CA ALA A 261 -15.89 15.50 7.80
C ALA A 261 -15.09 14.19 7.90
N MET A 262 -14.66 13.64 6.76
CA MET A 262 -13.82 12.45 6.70
C MET A 262 -12.49 12.65 7.43
N TRP A 263 -11.83 13.80 7.23
CA TRP A 263 -10.59 14.11 7.96
C TRP A 263 -10.79 14.19 9.47
N ALA A 264 -11.89 14.79 9.92
CA ALA A 264 -12.20 14.83 11.34
C ALA A 264 -12.42 13.43 11.91
N GLN A 265 -13.09 12.53 11.16
CA GLN A 265 -13.30 11.14 11.55
C GLN A 265 -11.98 10.35 11.57
N ASP A 266 -11.17 10.41 10.51
CA ASP A 266 -9.86 9.73 10.45
C ASP A 266 -8.94 10.18 11.58
N LYS A 267 -8.98 11.47 11.92
CA LYS A 267 -8.23 12.00 13.07
C LYS A 267 -8.76 11.43 14.39
N ALA A 268 -10.06 11.48 14.64
CA ALA A 268 -10.66 10.95 15.86
C ALA A 268 -10.39 9.45 16.01
N TRP A 269 -10.49 8.70 14.91
CA TRP A 269 -10.14 7.30 14.84
C TRP A 269 -8.66 7.05 15.16
N SER A 270 -7.75 7.78 14.51
CA SER A 270 -6.31 7.67 14.77
C SER A 270 -5.97 7.95 16.24
N ASP A 271 -6.64 8.92 16.87
CA ASP A 271 -6.50 9.23 18.29
C ASP A 271 -6.96 8.06 19.19
N VAL A 272 -8.11 7.43 18.88
CA VAL A 272 -8.63 6.23 19.59
C VAL A 272 -7.69 5.05 19.46
N VAL A 273 -7.25 4.74 18.23
CA VAL A 273 -6.31 3.66 17.95
C VAL A 273 -5.02 3.89 18.74
N ARG A 274 -4.41 5.06 18.62
CA ARG A 274 -3.16 5.39 19.33
C ARG A 274 -3.31 5.20 20.84
N SER A 275 -4.40 5.70 21.43
CA SER A 275 -4.67 5.54 22.86
C SER A 275 -4.74 4.06 23.29
N ARG A 276 -5.43 3.22 22.51
CA ARG A 276 -5.50 1.77 22.78
C ARG A 276 -4.17 1.05 22.58
N LEU A 277 -3.38 1.49 21.61
CA LEU A 277 -2.06 0.93 21.31
C LEU A 277 -0.96 1.45 22.23
N GLN A 278 -1.18 2.52 23.02
CA GLN A 278 -0.25 2.91 24.08
C GLN A 278 -0.18 1.81 25.16
N GLY A 279 -1.32 1.25 25.55
CA GLY A 279 -1.42 0.19 26.56
C GLY A 279 -1.24 0.67 28.00
N LYS A 280 -1.77 -0.06 28.98
CA LYS A 280 -1.54 0.21 30.41
C LYS A 280 -0.14 -0.30 30.80
N GLY A 281 0.77 0.59 31.21
CA GLY A 281 2.06 0.23 31.82
C GLY A 281 3.30 0.23 30.93
N ALA A 282 3.18 0.42 29.61
CA ALA A 282 4.32 0.60 28.69
C ALA A 282 4.16 1.77 27.71
N GLY A 283 2.98 2.41 27.70
CA GLY A 283 2.67 3.54 26.84
C GLY A 283 3.16 4.85 27.41
N ARG A 284 3.74 5.71 26.56
CA ARG A 284 3.92 7.14 26.88
C ARG A 284 3.11 7.99 25.91
N GLU A 285 2.78 9.22 26.29
CA GLU A 285 2.26 10.18 25.34
C GLU A 285 3.26 10.36 24.18
N ILE A 286 2.72 10.58 22.98
CA ILE A 286 3.54 10.96 21.84
C ILE A 286 4.18 12.31 22.15
N ASN A 287 5.51 12.36 22.15
CA ASN A 287 6.19 13.62 22.39
C ASN A 287 6.20 14.47 21.11
N PRO A 288 6.32 15.79 21.20
CA PRO A 288 6.27 16.67 20.02
C PRO A 288 7.35 16.39 18.97
N THR A 289 8.50 15.81 19.34
CA THR A 289 9.55 15.44 18.37
C THR A 289 9.16 14.19 17.58
N GLU A 290 8.61 13.17 18.25
CA GLU A 290 8.11 11.95 17.60
C GLU A 290 6.95 12.26 16.65
N GLU A 291 6.01 13.10 17.09
CA GLU A 291 4.90 13.54 16.23
C GLU A 291 5.40 14.30 15.00
N LEU A 292 6.32 15.25 15.19
CA LEU A 292 6.91 16.00 14.08
C LEU A 292 7.65 15.06 13.11
N ASN A 293 8.43 14.11 13.64
CA ASN A 293 9.14 13.14 12.80
C ASN A 293 8.17 12.26 12.00
N ALA A 294 7.03 11.87 12.58
CA ALA A 294 6.01 11.11 11.88
C ALA A 294 5.43 11.90 10.69
N VAL A 295 5.02 13.15 10.93
CA VAL A 295 4.45 14.04 9.90
C VAL A 295 5.50 14.37 8.83
N MET A 296 6.71 14.74 9.23
CA MET A 296 7.80 15.03 8.31
C MET A 296 8.24 13.79 7.53
N GLY A 297 8.22 12.61 8.13
CA GLY A 297 8.46 11.34 7.45
C GLY A 297 7.45 11.10 6.33
N ASN A 298 6.16 11.30 6.60
CA ASN A 298 5.11 11.17 5.58
C ASN A 298 5.29 12.19 4.45
N ILE A 299 5.60 13.44 4.78
CA ILE A 299 5.86 14.50 3.80
C ILE A 299 7.08 14.14 2.94
N ASN A 300 8.20 13.77 3.55
CA ASN A 300 9.42 13.40 2.84
C ASN A 300 9.19 12.22 1.91
N ASN A 301 8.51 11.17 2.37
CA ASN A 301 8.19 10.01 1.55
C ASN A 301 7.32 10.40 0.36
N GLY A 302 6.27 11.19 0.59
CA GLY A 302 5.38 11.66 -0.47
C GLY A 302 6.08 12.57 -1.49
N LEU A 303 6.92 13.50 -1.01
CA LEU A 303 7.68 14.40 -1.88
C LEU A 303 8.72 13.63 -2.70
N ASN A 304 9.47 12.70 -2.10
CA ASN A 304 10.47 11.90 -2.81
C ASN A 304 9.84 10.98 -3.87
N ASP A 305 8.70 10.32 -3.56
CA ASP A 305 7.94 9.54 -4.55
C ASP A 305 7.46 10.44 -5.70
N ARG A 306 6.93 11.62 -5.37
CA ARG A 306 6.50 12.59 -6.37
C ARG A 306 7.65 13.08 -7.25
N ILE A 307 8.81 13.40 -6.68
CA ILE A 307 10.00 13.83 -7.45
C ILE A 307 10.36 12.78 -8.48
N LYS A 308 10.43 11.51 -8.06
CA LYS A 308 10.73 10.38 -8.95
C LYS A 308 9.71 10.29 -10.10
N VAL A 309 8.42 10.23 -9.78
CA VAL A 309 7.34 10.11 -10.79
C VAL A 309 7.29 11.30 -11.74
N VAL A 310 7.53 12.52 -11.24
CA VAL A 310 7.58 13.74 -12.06
C VAL A 310 8.72 13.68 -13.07
N LEU A 311 9.92 13.28 -12.63
CA LEU A 311 11.10 13.19 -13.50
C LEU A 311 10.97 12.05 -14.52
N GLU A 312 10.52 10.87 -14.08
CA GLU A 312 10.29 9.72 -14.95
C GLU A 312 9.22 10.03 -16.00
N GLY A 313 8.10 10.64 -15.58
CA GLY A 313 7.03 11.05 -16.49
C GLY A 313 7.49 12.06 -17.52
N TRP A 314 8.26 13.07 -17.11
CA TRP A 314 8.81 14.05 -18.04
C TRP A 314 9.80 13.42 -19.02
N ASN A 315 10.66 12.51 -18.56
CA ASN A 315 11.58 11.80 -19.44
C ASN A 315 10.83 10.92 -20.45
N ALA A 316 9.80 10.19 -20.00
CA ALA A 316 8.93 9.40 -20.88
C ALA A 316 8.21 10.29 -21.92
N TYR A 317 7.72 11.47 -21.49
CA TYR A 317 7.11 12.46 -22.38
C TYR A 317 8.06 12.89 -23.49
N GLN A 318 9.28 13.26 -23.12
CA GLN A 318 10.30 13.71 -24.06
C GLN A 318 10.72 12.59 -25.02
N SER A 319 10.99 11.39 -24.49
CA SER A 319 11.55 10.29 -25.30
C SER A 319 10.53 9.58 -26.19
N ARG A 320 9.28 9.43 -25.73
CA ARG A 320 8.26 8.63 -26.45
C ARG A 320 7.32 9.50 -27.28
N TYR A 321 7.10 10.75 -26.87
CA TYR A 321 6.12 11.65 -27.48
C TYR A 321 6.76 12.90 -28.09
N ASN A 322 8.11 12.97 -28.10
CA ASN A 322 8.90 14.10 -28.60
C ASN A 322 8.48 15.46 -28.01
N GLY A 323 7.86 15.45 -26.83
CA GLY A 323 7.29 16.64 -26.20
C GLY A 323 6.15 17.31 -26.99
N ARG A 324 5.49 16.60 -27.90
CA ARG A 324 4.51 17.17 -28.85
C ARG A 324 3.15 16.47 -28.85
N SER A 325 3.14 15.16 -28.65
CA SER A 325 1.91 14.36 -28.66
C SER A 325 1.47 13.99 -27.26
N CYS A 326 0.21 13.61 -27.09
CA CYS A 326 -0.30 13.23 -25.79
C CYS A 326 0.08 11.85 -25.36
N MET A 327 0.29 11.70 -24.05
CA MET A 327 0.55 10.41 -23.46
C MET A 327 -0.59 9.44 -23.77
N SER A 328 -0.29 8.15 -23.87
CA SER A 328 -1.33 7.13 -23.83
C SER A 328 -2.07 7.19 -22.48
N PRO A 329 -3.31 6.69 -22.39
CA PRO A 329 -4.02 6.59 -21.12
C PRO A 329 -3.20 5.89 -20.03
N ASP A 330 -2.47 4.83 -20.37
CA ASP A 330 -1.66 4.06 -19.42
C ASP A 330 -0.45 4.86 -18.92
N ASP A 331 0.26 5.56 -19.82
CA ASP A 331 1.38 6.43 -19.42
C ASP A 331 0.87 7.62 -18.59
N TYR A 332 -0.28 8.18 -18.94
CA TYR A 332 -0.90 9.26 -18.17
C TYR A 332 -1.25 8.80 -16.75
N ASP A 333 -1.90 7.65 -16.61
CA ASP A 333 -2.28 7.10 -15.30
C ASP A 333 -1.03 6.73 -14.47
N GLY A 334 0.03 6.26 -15.13
CA GLY A 334 1.31 5.94 -14.51
C GLY A 334 2.10 7.16 -13.99
N PHE A 335 2.04 8.30 -14.69
CA PHE A 335 2.91 9.47 -14.42
C PHE A 335 2.19 10.72 -13.89
N SER A 336 0.86 10.75 -13.93
CA SER A 336 0.07 11.81 -13.29
C SER A 336 0.16 11.71 -11.76
N THR A 337 0.00 12.84 -11.07
CA THR A 337 0.13 12.91 -9.60
C THR A 337 -1.10 13.42 -8.82
N PRO A 338 -2.35 13.47 -9.33
CA PRO A 338 -3.44 14.15 -8.59
C PRO A 338 -3.74 13.52 -7.22
N THR A 339 -3.69 12.19 -7.12
CA THR A 339 -3.89 11.45 -5.87
C THR A 339 -2.72 11.59 -4.91
N ARG A 340 -1.48 11.57 -5.44
CA ARG A 340 -0.25 11.83 -4.67
C ARG A 340 -0.22 13.26 -4.12
N ASP A 341 -0.61 14.23 -4.94
CA ASP A 341 -0.65 15.65 -4.60
C ASP A 341 -1.69 15.90 -3.51
N THR A 342 -2.88 15.29 -3.62
CA THR A 342 -3.90 15.33 -2.57
C THR A 342 -3.37 14.76 -1.25
N ARG A 343 -2.65 13.62 -1.29
CA ARG A 343 -2.03 13.04 -0.09
C ARG A 343 -1.00 13.98 0.53
N ILE A 344 -0.09 14.54 -0.27
CA ILE A 344 0.92 15.48 0.21
C ILE A 344 0.27 16.71 0.84
N GLN A 345 -0.77 17.27 0.21
CA GLN A 345 -1.54 18.39 0.77
C GLN A 345 -2.15 18.05 2.14
N THR A 346 -2.69 16.83 2.29
CA THR A 346 -3.21 16.36 3.58
C THR A 346 -2.11 16.32 4.64
N GLU A 347 -0.94 15.78 4.35
CA GLU A 347 0.17 15.74 5.31
C GLU A 347 0.71 17.15 5.63
N LEU A 348 0.79 18.03 4.62
CA LEU A 348 1.16 19.44 4.79
C LEU A 348 0.15 20.22 5.65
N ALA A 349 -1.11 19.81 5.69
CA ALA A 349 -2.13 20.41 6.56
C ALA A 349 -1.90 20.07 8.04
N TYR A 350 -1.28 18.92 8.36
CA TYR A 350 -0.92 18.53 9.73
C TYR A 350 0.36 19.19 10.24
N LEU A 351 1.27 19.55 9.32
CA LEU A 351 2.59 20.08 9.66
C LEU A 351 2.58 21.30 10.59
N PRO A 352 1.75 22.35 10.39
CA PRO A 352 1.81 23.53 11.26
C PRO A 352 1.55 23.21 12.73
N ALA A 353 0.56 22.35 13.01
CA ALA A 353 0.22 22.00 14.38
C ALA A 353 1.35 21.19 15.06
N ALA A 354 1.94 20.24 14.34
CA ALA A 354 3.08 19.45 14.84
C ALA A 354 4.33 20.33 15.05
N ALA A 355 4.66 21.19 14.08
CA ALA A 355 5.79 22.12 14.16
C ALA A 355 5.62 23.12 15.32
N MET A 356 4.41 23.65 15.54
CA MET A 356 4.12 24.53 16.68
C MET A 356 4.35 23.83 18.01
N ARG A 357 3.87 22.59 18.18
CA ARG A 357 4.10 21.81 19.40
C ARG A 357 5.59 21.51 19.61
N TYR A 358 6.30 21.17 18.53
CA TYR A 358 7.74 20.96 18.56
C TYR A 358 8.51 22.22 19.00
N LEU A 359 8.28 23.37 18.36
CA LEU A 359 8.95 24.62 18.71
C LEU A 359 8.68 25.03 20.17
N LYS A 360 7.42 24.93 20.62
CA LYS A 360 7.06 25.16 22.03
C LYS A 360 7.82 24.23 22.98
N SER A 361 7.96 22.94 22.63
CA SER A 361 8.74 21.99 23.44
C SER A 361 10.23 22.35 23.53
N LYS A 362 10.75 23.09 22.55
CA LYS A 362 12.12 23.65 22.54
C LYS A 362 12.20 25.06 23.15
N ARG A 363 11.14 25.54 23.79
CA ARG A 363 11.02 26.91 24.35
C ARG A 363 11.21 28.01 23.28
N ILE A 364 10.86 27.71 22.03
CA ILE A 364 10.86 28.66 20.91
C ILE A 364 9.43 29.11 20.66
N SER A 365 9.19 30.42 20.62
CA SER A 365 7.89 30.98 20.27
C SER A 365 7.56 30.68 18.80
N PRO A 366 6.45 30.01 18.48
CA PRO A 366 6.13 29.58 17.12
C PRO A 366 5.48 30.71 16.31
N THR A 367 6.23 31.80 16.11
CA THR A 367 5.79 32.90 15.24
C THR A 367 5.79 32.46 13.76
N PRO A 368 5.04 33.13 12.87
CA PRO A 368 5.08 32.83 11.43
C PRO A 368 6.51 32.81 10.86
N LYS A 369 7.36 33.77 11.28
CA LYS A 369 8.79 33.84 10.88
C LYS A 369 9.60 32.62 11.35
N GLN A 370 9.32 32.11 12.55
CA GLN A 370 10.02 30.91 13.06
C GLN A 370 9.56 29.64 12.33
N LEU A 371 8.27 29.53 12.01
CA LEU A 371 7.76 28.42 11.21
C LEU A 371 8.33 28.46 9.78
N GLU A 372 8.38 29.62 9.15
CA GLU A 372 9.01 29.80 7.84
C GLU A 372 10.50 29.41 7.86
N LYS A 373 11.24 29.88 8.87
CA LYS A 373 12.65 29.51 9.07
C LYS A 373 12.80 28.00 9.24
N PHE A 374 11.93 27.37 10.03
CA PHE A 374 11.92 25.93 10.25
C PHE A 374 11.66 25.15 8.95
N TYR A 375 10.62 25.51 8.19
CA TYR A 375 10.32 24.84 6.91
C TYR A 375 11.44 25.03 5.88
N SER A 376 12.08 26.20 5.85
CA SER A 376 13.15 26.49 4.88
C SER A 376 14.41 25.64 5.04
N GLN A 377 14.55 24.91 6.16
CA GLN A 377 15.66 23.97 6.40
C GLN A 377 15.55 22.69 5.57
N TYR A 378 14.33 22.31 5.18
CA TYR A 378 14.08 21.10 4.39
C TYR A 378 14.13 21.44 2.91
N LYS A 379 15.10 20.88 2.20
CA LYS A 379 15.39 21.17 0.80
C LYS A 379 15.25 19.91 -0.04
N TYR A 380 14.74 20.08 -1.26
CA TYR A 380 14.47 19.00 -2.20
C TYR A 380 14.96 19.42 -3.58
N GLU A 381 15.75 18.56 -4.22
CA GLU A 381 16.11 18.72 -5.63
C GLU A 381 14.97 18.16 -6.49
N VAL A 382 14.21 19.06 -7.10
CA VAL A 382 12.97 18.72 -7.82
C VAL A 382 13.17 18.58 -9.33
N ALA A 383 14.30 19.06 -9.82
CA ALA A 383 14.83 18.89 -11.17
C ALA A 383 16.36 19.05 -11.09
N PRO A 384 17.14 18.56 -12.07
CA PRO A 384 18.60 18.69 -12.06
C PRO A 384 19.04 20.13 -11.77
N GLY A 385 19.78 20.33 -10.68
CA GLY A 385 20.28 21.63 -10.25
C GLY A 385 19.23 22.60 -9.69
N THR A 386 17.96 22.20 -9.56
CA THR A 386 16.88 23.03 -9.04
C THR A 386 16.46 22.57 -7.65
N ILE A 387 16.80 23.35 -6.64
CA ILE A 387 16.47 23.09 -5.24
C ILE A 387 15.32 24.00 -4.81
N VAL A 388 14.28 23.40 -4.23
CA VAL A 388 13.19 24.11 -3.54
C VAL A 388 13.16 23.71 -2.07
N ASN A 389 12.71 24.60 -1.20
CA ASN A 389 12.48 24.29 0.20
C ASN A 389 11.00 24.00 0.51
N LEU A 390 10.74 23.43 1.68
CA LEU A 390 9.38 23.06 2.09
C LEU A 390 8.43 24.27 2.18
N ASN A 391 8.93 25.47 2.48
CA ASN A 391 8.11 26.68 2.49
C ASN A 391 7.64 27.07 1.07
N GLN A 392 8.53 26.94 0.08
CA GLN A 392 8.18 27.15 -1.33
C GLN A 392 7.18 26.10 -1.81
N ILE A 393 7.37 24.83 -1.42
CA ILE A 393 6.41 23.74 -1.71
C ILE A 393 5.04 24.05 -1.09
N LEU A 394 5.00 24.42 0.19
CA LEU A 394 3.76 24.82 0.88
C LEU A 394 3.03 25.93 0.12
N SER A 395 3.75 26.95 -0.33
CA SER A 395 3.19 28.05 -1.12
C SER A 395 2.65 27.57 -2.48
N ALA A 396 3.41 26.73 -3.19
CA ALA A 396 2.99 26.17 -4.47
C ALA A 396 1.70 25.34 -4.36
N PHE A 397 1.61 24.49 -3.32
CA PHE A 397 0.44 23.63 -3.08
C PHE A 397 -0.78 24.38 -2.53
N LYS A 398 -0.60 25.57 -1.93
CA LYS A 398 -1.70 26.45 -1.48
C LYS A 398 -2.22 27.36 -2.59
N GLY A 399 -1.33 27.84 -3.46
CA GLY A 399 -1.62 28.94 -4.39
C GLY A 399 -2.12 28.54 -5.78
N ARG A 400 -1.98 27.28 -6.20
CA ARG A 400 -2.33 26.86 -7.57
C ARG A 400 -3.57 25.98 -7.60
N LYS A 401 -4.45 26.21 -8.59
CA LYS A 401 -5.45 25.21 -9.00
C LYS A 401 -4.70 23.91 -9.26
N ALA A 402 -5.04 22.84 -8.52
CA ALA A 402 -4.35 21.54 -8.47
C ALA A 402 -4.11 20.87 -9.84
N LEU A 403 -4.74 21.37 -10.90
CA LEU A 403 -4.70 20.86 -12.26
C LEU A 403 -3.29 21.00 -12.87
N SER A 404 -2.65 22.19 -12.82
CA SER A 404 -1.38 22.40 -13.54
C SER A 404 -0.18 21.60 -12.99
N ILE A 405 -0.20 21.24 -11.71
CA ILE A 405 0.94 20.57 -11.07
C ILE A 405 0.91 19.04 -11.22
N SER A 406 -0.25 18.48 -11.58
CA SER A 406 -0.47 17.04 -11.63
C SER A 406 -0.19 16.40 -13.00
N GLU A 407 -0.13 17.21 -14.05
CA GLU A 407 -0.02 16.73 -15.44
C GLU A 407 1.38 16.21 -15.78
N PRO A 408 1.51 14.99 -16.31
CA PRO A 408 2.81 14.42 -16.67
C PRO A 408 3.48 15.10 -17.87
N GLU A 409 2.71 15.78 -18.73
CA GLU A 409 3.22 16.51 -19.90
C GLU A 409 3.73 17.92 -19.55
N HIS A 410 3.62 18.35 -18.29
CA HIS A 410 4.25 19.60 -17.83
C HIS A 410 5.67 19.36 -17.35
N SER A 411 6.55 20.35 -17.60
CA SER A 411 7.93 20.29 -17.14
C SER A 411 8.00 20.19 -15.60
N PRO A 412 9.06 19.59 -15.05
CA PRO A 412 9.23 19.51 -13.59
C PRO A 412 9.10 20.88 -12.91
N LEU A 413 9.66 21.94 -13.50
CA LEU A 413 9.59 23.29 -12.92
C LEU A 413 8.15 23.84 -12.80
N ILE A 414 7.30 23.55 -13.78
CA ILE A 414 5.87 23.90 -13.72
C ILE A 414 5.19 23.08 -12.62
N ARG A 415 5.44 21.76 -12.59
CA ARG A 415 4.84 20.83 -11.63
C ARG A 415 5.26 21.05 -10.18
N TRP A 416 6.37 21.76 -9.96
CA TRP A 416 6.87 22.14 -8.63
C TRP A 416 6.64 23.61 -8.29
N GLY A 417 5.96 24.36 -9.15
CA GLY A 417 5.62 25.75 -8.89
C GLY A 417 6.78 26.73 -8.99
N VAL A 418 7.92 26.30 -9.55
CA VAL A 418 9.12 27.14 -9.74
C VAL A 418 8.90 28.15 -10.85
N THR A 419 8.24 27.73 -11.94
CA THR A 419 7.85 28.59 -13.05
C THR A 419 6.33 28.67 -13.13
N GLU A 420 5.81 29.81 -13.55
CA GLU A 420 4.38 29.93 -13.86
C GLU A 420 4.03 29.22 -15.15
N TYR A 421 2.84 28.64 -15.19
CA TYR A 421 2.23 28.20 -16.44
C TYR A 421 1.52 29.41 -17.06
N THR A 422 2.12 30.02 -18.08
CA THR A 422 1.47 31.09 -18.82
C THR A 422 0.50 30.47 -19.82
N SER A 423 -0.80 30.71 -19.65
CA SER A 423 -1.90 30.20 -20.49
C SER A 423 -1.81 30.57 -21.98
N SER A 424 -0.85 31.42 -22.38
CA SER A 424 -0.54 31.73 -23.77
C SER A 424 0.15 30.58 -24.52
N LYS A 425 0.63 29.54 -23.83
CA LYS A 425 1.08 28.29 -24.44
C LYS A 425 -0.06 27.28 -24.39
N GLN A 426 -0.47 26.81 -25.57
CA GLN A 426 -1.50 25.79 -25.75
C GLN A 426 -1.14 24.58 -24.88
N TRP A 427 -2.08 24.17 -24.01
CA TRP A 427 -1.90 23.00 -23.13
C TRP A 427 -1.44 21.82 -23.99
N PRO A 428 -0.37 21.09 -23.63
CA PRO A 428 0.17 20.05 -24.50
C PRO A 428 -0.91 19.02 -24.89
N CYS A 429 -1.83 18.74 -23.95
CA CYS A 429 -2.88 17.73 -24.04
C CYS A 429 -4.23 18.13 -23.41
N PRO A 430 -5.00 19.04 -24.03
CA PRO A 430 -6.24 19.58 -23.43
C PRO A 430 -7.30 18.49 -23.17
N GLN A 431 -7.30 17.41 -23.97
CA GLN A 431 -8.29 16.34 -23.87
C GLN A 431 -8.19 15.51 -22.57
N HIS A 432 -7.00 15.37 -21.98
CA HIS A 432 -6.85 14.63 -20.72
C HIS A 432 -7.43 15.41 -19.55
N ALA A 433 -7.19 16.72 -19.55
CA ALA A 433 -7.68 17.62 -18.53
C ALA A 433 -9.23 17.54 -18.43
N LYS A 434 -9.95 17.47 -19.56
CA LYS A 434 -11.42 17.33 -19.58
C LYS A 434 -11.91 15.95 -19.12
N LYS A 435 -11.20 14.87 -19.49
CA LYS A 435 -11.59 13.49 -19.18
C LYS A 435 -11.39 13.11 -17.71
N TYR A 436 -10.30 13.57 -17.10
CA TYR A 436 -9.91 13.14 -15.76
C TYR A 436 -10.29 14.14 -14.65
N LEU A 437 -10.58 15.41 -15.00
CA LEU A 437 -10.74 16.48 -14.00
C LEU A 437 -12.17 17.06 -13.93
N GLY A 438 -13.07 16.61 -14.81
CA GLY A 438 -14.42 17.18 -14.94
C GLY A 438 -14.39 18.55 -15.62
N SER A 439 -15.34 18.78 -16.52
CA SER A 439 -15.32 19.88 -17.49
C SER A 439 -15.48 21.30 -16.94
N ASP A 440 -15.63 21.50 -15.64
CA ASP A 440 -16.29 22.73 -15.15
C ASP A 440 -15.32 23.80 -14.61
N ASN A 441 -14.01 23.70 -14.88
CA ASN A 441 -13.01 24.66 -14.38
C ASN A 441 -11.94 25.10 -15.41
N PHE A 442 -12.21 24.95 -16.70
CA PHE A 442 -11.36 25.47 -17.78
C PHE A 442 -11.77 26.88 -18.19
#